data_AF-A0A935ZPZ3-F1
#
_entry.id   AF-A0A935ZPZ3-F1
#
_cell.length_a   1.000
_cell.length_b   1.000
_cell.length_c   1.000
_cell.angle_alpha   90.00
_cell.angle_beta   90.00
_cell.angle_gamma   90.00
#
_symmetry.space_group_name_H-M   'P 1'
#
loop_
_entity.id
_entity.type
_entity.pdbx_description
1 polymer ?
#
loop_
_entity_poly.entity_id
_entity_poly.type
_entity_poly.pdbx_seq_one_letter_code
_entity_poly.pdbx_strand_id
1 'polypeptide(L)'
;MKKLILLIAPVLFIIACKNVEQFRAPIEALTADWAKAGASVTEVGSLLNTTQVMMASMSDSLVVAPTAKLKPGVMASLDSIKTIYTNQLAGLGTLGNDLKAFSSSWQEMSTKVDALSAGLKSGKLDGDVMAQINELKTASTDAMSKADGWKSAIEAAKTAAMGAYDLYKTTSMSK
;
A
#
# COMPACT_ATOMS: atom_id res chain seq x y z
N MET A 1 6.07 9.50 -71.10
CA MET A 1 5.82 9.98 -69.72
C MET A 1 5.75 8.77 -68.79
N LYS A 2 6.88 8.15 -68.41
CA LYS A 2 7.42 8.13 -67.03
C LYS A 2 6.50 8.80 -65.99
N LYS A 3 5.90 8.05 -65.06
CA LYS A 3 6.46 7.77 -63.72
C LYS A 3 5.55 6.85 -62.90
N LEU A 4 6.16 5.78 -62.39
CA LEU A 4 5.71 4.86 -61.35
C LEU A 4 5.07 5.58 -60.16
N ILE A 5 3.88 5.14 -59.76
CA ILE A 5 3.37 5.25 -58.37
C ILE A 5 2.81 3.88 -58.03
N LEU A 6 3.68 2.97 -57.59
CA LEU A 6 3.29 1.67 -57.04
C LEU A 6 4.24 1.37 -55.88
N LEU A 7 3.63 1.14 -54.70
CA LEU A 7 4.16 0.37 -53.57
C LEU A 7 5.34 0.96 -52.79
N ILE A 8 5.07 1.85 -51.82
CA ILE A 8 5.94 2.07 -50.64
C ILE A 8 5.13 2.02 -49.33
N ALA A 9 4.03 1.26 -49.29
CA ALA A 9 3.24 1.05 -48.07
C ALA A 9 3.74 -0.06 -47.10
N PRO A 10 4.58 -1.06 -47.47
CA PRO A 10 4.89 -2.14 -46.53
C PRO A 10 6.09 -1.85 -45.61
N VAL A 11 6.90 -0.83 -45.88
CA VAL A 11 8.15 -0.60 -45.11
C VAL A 11 7.88 0.09 -43.76
N LEU A 12 6.83 0.90 -43.63
CA LEU A 12 6.49 1.58 -42.38
C LEU A 12 5.95 0.60 -41.30
N PHE A 13 5.29 -0.49 -41.70
CA PHE A 13 4.79 -1.49 -40.75
C PHE A 13 5.88 -2.39 -40.16
N ILE A 14 6.98 -2.64 -40.89
CA ILE A 14 8.07 -3.52 -40.42
C ILE A 14 9.02 -2.77 -39.47
N ILE A 15 9.18 -1.45 -39.63
CA ILE A 15 10.05 -0.62 -38.78
C ILE A 15 9.40 -0.37 -37.40
N ALA A 16 8.08 -0.23 -37.34
CA ALA A 16 7.36 -0.04 -36.07
C ALA A 16 7.55 -1.24 -35.11
N CYS A 17 7.46 -2.48 -35.61
CA CYS A 17 7.68 -3.67 -34.78
C CYS A 17 9.11 -3.80 -34.25
N LYS A 18 10.14 -3.44 -35.05
CA LYS A 18 11.55 -3.50 -34.59
C LYS A 18 11.86 -2.46 -33.51
N ASN A 19 11.26 -1.27 -33.59
CA ASN A 19 11.52 -0.18 -32.64
C ASN A 19 10.83 -0.37 -31.28
N VAL A 20 9.76 -1.17 -31.23
CA VAL A 20 9.03 -1.48 -29.99
C VAL A 20 9.66 -2.66 -29.25
N GLU A 21 10.24 -3.62 -29.98
CA GLU A 21 10.80 -4.84 -29.41
C GLU A 21 11.92 -4.59 -28.38
N GLN A 22 12.72 -3.52 -28.57
CA GLN A 22 13.76 -3.13 -27.60
C GLN A 22 13.20 -2.79 -26.20
N PHE A 23 11.91 -2.44 -26.10
CA PHE A 23 11.24 -2.11 -24.84
C PHE A 23 10.50 -3.28 -24.21
N ARG A 24 10.42 -4.44 -24.89
CA ARG A 24 9.70 -5.61 -24.40
C ARG A 24 10.17 -6.04 -23.01
N ALA A 25 11.42 -6.44 -22.88
CA ALA A 25 11.99 -6.92 -21.62
C ALA A 25 11.87 -5.88 -20.48
N PRO A 26 12.19 -4.58 -20.70
CA PRO A 26 11.97 -3.55 -19.69
C PRO A 26 10.52 -3.39 -19.22
N ILE A 27 9.54 -3.42 -20.15
CA ILE A 27 8.10 -3.29 -19.82
C ILE A 27 7.59 -4.54 -19.10
N GLU A 28 8.00 -5.73 -19.53
CA GLU A 28 7.63 -7.00 -18.88
C GLU A 28 8.18 -7.07 -17.44
N ALA A 29 9.44 -6.67 -17.24
CA ALA A 29 10.04 -6.57 -15.91
C ALA A 29 9.31 -5.55 -15.03
N LEU A 30 9.04 -4.35 -15.57
CA LEU A 30 8.26 -3.33 -14.86
C LEU A 30 6.88 -3.87 -14.45
N THR A 31 6.16 -4.54 -15.36
CA THR A 31 4.83 -5.09 -15.08
C THR A 31 4.87 -6.13 -13.97
N ALA A 32 5.89 -6.99 -13.96
CA ALA A 32 6.07 -7.99 -12.92
C ALA A 32 6.37 -7.34 -11.55
N ASP A 33 7.24 -6.33 -11.50
CA ASP A 33 7.56 -5.63 -10.27
C ASP A 33 6.38 -4.79 -9.76
N TRP A 34 5.63 -4.16 -10.67
CA TRP A 34 4.41 -3.44 -10.36
C TRP A 34 3.35 -4.35 -9.72
N ALA A 35 3.18 -5.56 -10.25
CA ALA A 35 2.28 -6.56 -9.70
C ALA A 35 2.69 -6.99 -8.28
N LYS A 36 3.99 -7.19 -8.03
CA LYS A 36 4.51 -7.50 -6.68
C LYS A 36 4.24 -6.34 -5.72
N ALA A 37 4.55 -5.11 -6.11
CA ALA A 37 4.31 -3.93 -5.28
C ALA A 37 2.82 -3.74 -4.97
N GLY A 38 1.94 -3.95 -5.95
CA GLY A 38 0.48 -3.92 -5.76
C GLY A 38 -0.01 -5.00 -4.78
N ALA A 39 0.57 -6.21 -4.85
CA ALA A 39 0.27 -7.28 -3.89
C ALA A 39 0.70 -6.89 -2.46
N SER A 40 1.90 -6.33 -2.28
CA SER A 40 2.37 -5.87 -0.97
C SER A 40 1.47 -4.77 -0.38
N VAL A 41 1.05 -3.80 -1.19
CA VAL A 41 0.14 -2.73 -0.75
C VAL A 41 -1.23 -3.31 -0.34
N THR A 42 -1.73 -4.30 -1.07
CA THR A 42 -3.00 -5.00 -0.76
C THR A 42 -2.90 -5.81 0.54
N GLU A 43 -1.77 -6.49 0.76
CA GLU A 43 -1.49 -7.21 2.01
C GLU A 43 -1.50 -6.27 3.21
N VAL A 44 -0.82 -5.12 3.10
CA VAL A 44 -0.81 -4.10 4.16
C VAL A 44 -2.21 -3.57 4.47
N GLY A 45 -3.02 -3.29 3.45
CA GLY A 45 -4.41 -2.87 3.64
C GLY A 45 -5.24 -3.91 4.40
N SER A 46 -5.05 -5.19 4.08
CA SER A 46 -5.71 -6.31 4.76
C SER A 46 -5.25 -6.46 6.22
N LEU A 47 -3.94 -6.33 6.45
CA LEU A 47 -3.34 -6.37 7.79
C LEU A 47 -3.84 -5.21 8.66
N LEU A 48 -3.88 -3.99 8.11
CA LEU A 48 -4.39 -2.81 8.79
C LEU A 48 -5.84 -3.01 9.22
N ASN A 49 -6.72 -3.40 8.29
CA ASN A 49 -8.13 -3.61 8.58
C ASN A 49 -8.33 -4.70 9.65
N THR A 50 -7.64 -5.83 9.51
CA THR A 50 -7.72 -6.94 10.49
C THR A 50 -7.27 -6.49 11.88
N THR A 51 -6.19 -5.71 11.95
CA THR A 51 -5.65 -5.20 13.22
C THR A 51 -6.59 -4.17 13.84
N GLN A 52 -7.15 -3.26 13.06
CA GLN A 52 -8.13 -2.28 13.53
C GLN A 52 -9.39 -2.95 14.08
N VAL A 53 -9.94 -3.93 13.36
CA VAL A 53 -11.14 -4.67 13.81
C VAL A 53 -10.86 -5.43 15.10
N MET A 54 -9.73 -6.13 15.18
CA MET A 54 -9.30 -6.83 16.39
C MET A 54 -9.18 -5.87 17.58
N MET A 55 -8.45 -4.77 17.40
CA MET A 55 -8.23 -3.81 18.48
C MET A 55 -9.50 -3.07 18.88
N ALA A 56 -10.37 -2.72 17.93
CA ALA A 56 -11.66 -2.12 18.23
C ALA A 56 -12.53 -3.07 19.06
N SER A 57 -12.57 -4.36 18.72
CA SER A 57 -13.35 -5.36 19.47
C SER A 57 -12.87 -5.54 20.92
N MET A 58 -11.57 -5.39 21.17
CA MET A 58 -10.99 -5.50 22.52
C MET A 58 -11.16 -4.21 23.34
N SER A 59 -11.34 -3.06 22.68
CA SER A 59 -11.51 -1.75 23.34
C SER A 59 -12.70 -1.74 24.32
N ASP A 60 -13.78 -2.45 24.00
CA ASP A 60 -14.98 -2.55 24.84
C ASP A 60 -14.74 -3.30 26.15
N SER A 61 -13.64 -4.04 26.26
CA SER A 61 -13.24 -4.71 27.51
C SER A 61 -12.31 -3.86 28.39
N LEU A 62 -11.90 -2.67 27.93
CA LEU A 62 -11.15 -1.67 28.71
C LEU A 62 -12.10 -0.81 29.53
N VAL A 63 -12.88 -1.46 30.39
CA VAL A 63 -13.87 -0.83 31.27
C VAL A 63 -13.76 -1.44 32.65
N VAL A 64 -13.81 -0.59 33.67
CA VAL A 64 -13.89 -1.04 35.07
C VAL A 64 -15.35 -1.36 35.39
N ALA A 65 -15.60 -2.55 35.96
CA ALA A 65 -16.94 -2.89 36.44
C ALA A 65 -17.40 -1.85 37.49
N PRO A 66 -18.64 -1.33 37.41
CA PRO A 66 -19.14 -0.33 38.37
C PRO A 66 -19.08 -0.78 39.84
N THR A 67 -19.03 -2.10 40.07
CA THR A 67 -18.95 -2.73 41.40
C THR A 67 -17.52 -2.96 41.88
N ALA A 68 -16.50 -2.62 41.09
CA ALA A 68 -15.10 -2.83 41.44
C ALA A 68 -14.68 -1.89 42.58
N LYS A 69 -14.19 -2.48 43.67
CA LYS A 69 -13.55 -1.73 44.76
C LYS A 69 -12.05 -1.60 44.45
N LEU A 70 -11.68 -0.51 43.80
CA LEU A 70 -10.29 -0.22 43.47
C LEU A 70 -9.59 0.55 44.59
N LYS A 71 -8.28 0.32 44.75
CA LYS A 71 -7.42 1.15 45.60
C LYS A 71 -7.35 2.60 45.09
N PRO A 72 -7.10 3.57 45.98
CA PRO A 72 -6.82 4.95 45.57
C PRO A 72 -5.71 5.01 44.51
N GLY A 73 -5.90 5.81 43.46
CA GLY A 73 -4.92 5.99 42.38
C GLY A 73 -4.99 4.96 41.25
N VAL A 74 -5.57 3.77 41.47
CA VAL A 74 -5.65 2.71 40.44
C VAL A 74 -6.51 3.16 39.26
N MET A 75 -7.60 3.89 39.49
CA MET A 75 -8.45 4.39 38.40
C MET A 75 -7.67 5.30 37.44
N ALA A 76 -6.88 6.24 37.97
CA ALA A 76 -6.07 7.14 37.16
C ALA A 76 -5.01 6.37 36.33
N SER A 77 -4.42 5.31 36.90
CA SER A 77 -3.52 4.42 36.16
C SER A 77 -4.24 3.69 35.02
N LEU A 78 -5.44 3.15 35.28
CA LEU A 78 -6.26 2.47 34.27
C LEU A 78 -6.67 3.41 33.13
N ASP A 79 -7.04 4.65 33.43
CA ASP A 79 -7.38 5.65 32.42
C ASP A 79 -6.17 6.03 31.56
N SER A 80 -4.99 6.15 32.17
CA SER A 80 -3.73 6.39 31.44
C SER A 80 -3.40 5.23 30.51
N ILE A 81 -3.50 3.98 30.99
CA ILE A 81 -3.25 2.79 30.17
C ILE A 81 -4.26 2.67 29.02
N LYS A 82 -5.54 2.94 29.30
CA LYS A 82 -6.60 2.98 28.28
C LYS A 82 -6.28 4.03 27.20
N THR A 83 -5.79 5.20 27.61
CA THR A 83 -5.38 6.26 26.67
C THR A 83 -4.25 5.79 25.75
N ILE A 84 -3.25 5.08 26.28
CA ILE A 84 -2.18 4.49 25.46
C ILE A 84 -2.78 3.57 24.39
N TYR A 85 -3.68 2.67 24.79
CA TYR A 85 -4.36 1.76 23.86
C TYR A 85 -5.14 2.51 22.77
N THR A 86 -5.99 3.45 23.16
CA THR A 86 -6.84 4.19 22.21
C THR A 86 -6.01 5.06 21.28
N ASN A 87 -4.87 5.59 21.72
CA ASN A 87 -3.95 6.35 20.88
C ASN A 87 -3.33 5.46 19.79
N GLN A 88 -2.98 4.21 20.09
CA GLN A 88 -2.51 3.26 19.06
C GLN A 88 -3.61 2.96 18.04
N LEU A 89 -4.85 2.75 18.49
CA LEU A 89 -5.99 2.52 17.61
C LEU A 89 -6.25 3.74 16.69
N ALA A 90 -6.18 4.95 17.23
CA ALA A 90 -6.29 6.19 16.45
C ALA A 90 -5.14 6.33 15.43
N GLY A 91 -3.92 5.97 15.81
CA GLY A 91 -2.75 5.95 14.93
C GLY A 91 -2.93 5.03 13.72
N LEU A 92 -3.53 3.85 13.91
CA LEU A 92 -3.92 2.97 12.81
C LEU A 92 -4.96 3.64 11.88
N GLY A 93 -5.89 4.43 12.44
CA GLY A 93 -6.83 5.25 11.66
C GLY A 93 -6.12 6.22 10.72
N THR A 94 -5.09 6.91 11.21
CA THR A 94 -4.25 7.80 10.39
C THR A 94 -3.54 7.05 9.26
N LEU A 95 -2.97 5.88 9.55
CA LEU A 95 -2.35 5.02 8.52
C LEU A 95 -3.36 4.60 7.43
N GLY A 96 -4.63 4.39 7.80
CA GLY A 96 -5.69 4.11 6.83
C GLY A 96 -5.94 5.26 5.86
N ASN A 97 -5.83 6.51 6.32
CA ASN A 97 -5.93 7.68 5.45
C ASN A 97 -4.75 7.78 4.49
N ASP A 98 -3.54 7.47 4.97
CA ASP A 98 -2.32 7.46 4.13
C ASP A 98 -2.40 6.40 3.04
N LEU A 99 -2.86 5.18 3.37
CA LEU A 99 -3.10 4.12 2.38
C LEU A 99 -4.13 4.54 1.33
N LYS A 100 -5.23 5.18 1.75
CA LYS A 100 -6.27 5.66 0.86
C LYS A 100 -5.75 6.74 -0.09
N ALA A 101 -4.97 7.69 0.42
CA ALA A 101 -4.35 8.73 -0.40
C ALA A 101 -3.37 8.14 -1.42
N PHE A 102 -2.56 7.16 -0.98
CA PHE A 102 -1.64 6.44 -1.87
C PHE A 102 -2.38 5.66 -2.96
N SER A 103 -3.49 4.98 -2.63
CA SER A 103 -4.26 4.18 -3.58
C SER A 103 -4.70 4.97 -4.82
N SER A 104 -5.09 6.25 -4.65
CA SER A 104 -5.46 7.10 -5.78
C SER A 104 -4.29 7.36 -6.73
N SER A 105 -3.12 7.69 -6.18
CA SER A 105 -1.90 7.90 -6.95
C SER A 105 -1.39 6.61 -7.62
N TRP A 106 -1.51 5.49 -6.91
CA TRP A 106 -1.18 4.16 -7.44
C TRP A 106 -2.03 3.78 -8.64
N GLN A 107 -3.33 4.10 -8.62
CA GLN A 107 -4.25 3.80 -9.72
C GLN A 107 -3.92 4.60 -10.98
N GLU A 108 -3.57 5.89 -10.82
CA GLU A 108 -3.10 6.73 -11.94
C GLU A 108 -1.86 6.13 -12.59
N MET A 109 -0.85 5.76 -11.79
CA MET A 109 0.38 5.16 -12.32
C MET A 109 0.16 3.77 -12.90
N SER A 110 -0.76 2.97 -12.35
CA SER A 110 -1.13 1.67 -12.91
C SER A 110 -1.72 1.81 -14.32
N THR A 111 -2.48 2.88 -14.57
CA THR A 111 -2.98 3.19 -15.91
C THR A 111 -1.85 3.43 -16.91
N LYS A 112 -0.73 4.04 -16.48
CA LYS A 112 0.46 4.23 -17.32
C LYS A 112 1.17 2.90 -17.61
N VAL A 113 1.28 2.00 -16.63
CA VAL A 113 1.85 0.64 -16.83
C VAL A 113 1.00 -0.16 -17.81
N ASP A 114 -0.32 -0.08 -17.69
CA ASP A 114 -1.26 -0.74 -18.61
C ASP A 114 -1.13 -0.18 -20.03
N ALA A 115 -0.98 1.15 -20.17
CA ALA A 115 -0.76 1.80 -21.46
C ALA A 115 0.55 1.32 -22.12
N LEU A 116 1.65 1.20 -21.37
CA LEU A 116 2.91 0.63 -21.88
C LEU A 116 2.74 -0.82 -22.32
N SER A 117 2.06 -1.64 -21.53
CA SER A 117 1.79 -3.04 -21.85
C SER A 117 0.89 -3.20 -23.09
N ALA A 118 -0.14 -2.36 -23.23
CA ALA A 118 -1.03 -2.35 -24.38
C ALA A 118 -0.33 -1.81 -25.64
N GLY A 119 0.50 -0.77 -25.49
CA GLY A 119 1.30 -0.21 -26.56
C GLY A 119 2.32 -1.20 -27.11
N LEU A 120 2.98 -1.96 -26.23
CA LEU A 120 3.86 -3.07 -26.60
C LEU A 120 3.14 -4.14 -27.43
N LYS A 121 1.94 -4.54 -27.03
CA LYS A 121 1.12 -5.54 -27.75
C LYS A 121 0.63 -5.04 -29.11
N SER A 122 0.26 -3.76 -29.19
CA SER A 122 -0.25 -3.15 -30.42
C SER A 122 0.86 -2.65 -31.36
N GLY A 123 2.12 -2.71 -30.94
CA GLY A 123 3.26 -2.18 -31.69
C GLY A 123 3.27 -0.65 -31.78
N LYS A 124 2.58 0.04 -30.86
CA LYS A 124 2.47 1.49 -30.81
C LYS A 124 2.81 1.98 -29.41
N LEU A 125 4.01 2.52 -29.26
CA LEU A 125 4.45 3.17 -28.03
C LEU A 125 4.66 4.66 -28.31
N ASP A 126 4.06 5.50 -27.49
CA ASP A 126 4.09 6.95 -27.66
C ASP A 126 5.00 7.61 -26.63
N GLY A 127 5.66 8.70 -27.04
CA GLY A 127 6.51 9.53 -26.17
C GLY A 127 7.84 8.89 -25.78
N ASP A 128 8.44 9.41 -24.71
CA ASP A 128 9.70 8.89 -24.16
C ASP A 128 9.45 7.66 -23.28
N VAL A 129 9.41 6.50 -23.94
CA VAL A 129 9.12 5.20 -23.32
C VAL A 129 10.11 4.87 -22.19
N MET A 130 11.40 5.14 -22.38
CA MET A 130 12.40 4.81 -21.37
C MET A 130 12.29 5.71 -20.14
N ALA A 131 12.00 7.00 -20.33
CA ALA A 131 11.72 7.89 -19.20
C ALA A 131 10.50 7.40 -18.41
N GLN A 132 9.41 7.03 -19.08
CA GLN A 132 8.21 6.49 -18.42
C GLN A 132 8.50 5.19 -17.66
N ILE A 133 9.26 4.26 -18.25
CA ILE A 133 9.65 3.01 -17.59
C ILE A 133 10.45 3.32 -16.32
N ASN A 134 11.39 4.26 -16.37
CA ASN A 134 12.24 4.60 -15.22
C ASN A 134 11.45 5.31 -14.11
N GLU A 135 10.52 6.21 -14.48
CA GLU A 135 9.58 6.84 -13.54
C GLU A 135 8.77 5.76 -12.80
N LEU A 136 8.16 4.83 -13.55
CA LEU A 136 7.31 3.79 -12.98
C LEU A 136 8.12 2.75 -12.18
N LYS A 137 9.35 2.42 -12.59
CA LYS A 137 10.23 1.57 -11.76
C LYS A 137 10.54 2.20 -10.40
N THR A 138 10.80 3.51 -10.39
CA THR A 138 11.02 4.27 -9.16
C THR A 138 9.78 4.23 -8.29
N ALA A 139 8.61 4.52 -8.87
CA ALA A 139 7.34 4.47 -8.15
C ALA A 139 7.02 3.07 -7.59
N SER A 140 7.32 2.00 -8.32
CA SER A 140 7.16 0.61 -7.84
C SER A 140 8.05 0.32 -6.63
N THR A 141 9.30 0.80 -6.66
CA THR A 141 10.26 0.63 -5.55
C THR A 141 9.82 1.41 -4.32
N ASP A 142 9.36 2.65 -4.52
CA ASP A 142 8.82 3.50 -3.46
C ASP A 142 7.57 2.87 -2.83
N ALA A 143 6.70 2.26 -3.64
CA ALA A 143 5.51 1.57 -3.17
C ALA A 143 5.84 0.38 -2.26
N MET A 144 6.82 -0.45 -2.63
CA MET A 144 7.28 -1.53 -1.76
C MET A 144 7.85 -0.99 -0.45
N SER A 145 8.68 0.05 -0.52
CA SER A 145 9.30 0.65 0.67
C SER A 145 8.25 1.24 1.61
N LYS A 146 7.21 1.89 1.08
CA LYS A 146 6.05 2.36 1.84
C LYS A 146 5.27 1.21 2.47
N ALA A 147 5.02 0.14 1.71
CA ALA A 147 4.34 -1.04 2.20
C ALA A 147 5.06 -1.66 3.40
N ASP A 148 6.38 -1.81 3.33
CA ASP A 148 7.19 -2.33 4.44
C ASP A 148 7.17 -1.40 5.67
N GLY A 149 7.22 -0.08 5.44
CA GLY A 149 7.11 0.92 6.49
C GLY A 149 5.76 0.87 7.20
N TRP A 150 4.65 0.78 6.45
CA TRP A 150 3.32 0.64 7.00
C TRP A 150 3.13 -0.67 7.75
N LYS A 151 3.61 -1.80 7.19
CA LYS A 151 3.58 -3.10 7.86
C LYS A 151 4.26 -3.02 9.24
N SER A 152 5.45 -2.42 9.29
CA SER A 152 6.20 -2.22 10.53
C SER A 152 5.44 -1.34 11.52
N ALA A 153 4.83 -0.25 11.05
CA ALA A 153 4.04 0.65 11.89
C ALA A 153 2.78 -0.03 12.47
N ILE A 154 2.10 -0.86 11.68
CA ILE A 154 0.92 -1.62 12.12
C ILE A 154 1.30 -2.61 13.21
N GLU A 155 2.37 -3.39 13.01
CA GLU A 155 2.82 -4.38 14.01
C GLU A 155 3.34 -3.70 15.30
N ALA A 156 4.01 -2.55 15.18
CA ALA A 156 4.43 -1.77 16.35
C ALA A 156 3.23 -1.24 17.14
N ALA A 157 2.24 -0.66 16.47
CA ALA A 157 1.02 -0.15 17.11
C ALA A 157 0.23 -1.28 17.79
N LYS A 158 0.10 -2.43 17.11
CA LYS A 158 -0.51 -3.65 17.66
C LYS A 158 0.22 -4.13 18.91
N THR A 159 1.54 -4.23 18.86
CA THR A 159 2.36 -4.69 20.00
C THR A 159 2.20 -3.75 21.20
N ALA A 160 2.28 -2.44 20.98
CA ALA A 160 2.09 -1.45 22.03
C ALA A 160 0.68 -1.49 22.62
N ALA A 161 -0.35 -1.65 21.79
CA ALA A 161 -1.73 -1.79 22.23
C ALA A 161 -1.95 -3.06 23.05
N MET A 162 -1.43 -4.21 22.62
CA MET A 162 -1.55 -5.46 23.38
C MET A 162 -0.82 -5.39 24.71
N GLY A 163 0.37 -4.76 24.76
CA GLY A 163 1.05 -4.51 26.04
C GLY A 163 0.22 -3.62 26.98
N ALA A 164 -0.41 -2.57 26.46
CA ALA A 164 -1.32 -1.73 27.25
C ALA A 164 -2.56 -2.51 27.71
N TYR A 165 -3.12 -3.35 26.85
CA TYR A 165 -4.26 -4.20 27.17
C TYR A 165 -3.97 -5.14 28.34
N ASP A 166 -2.87 -5.88 28.28
CA ASP A 166 -2.49 -6.82 29.34
C ASP A 166 -2.18 -6.09 30.66
N LEU A 167 -1.52 -4.94 30.58
CA LEU A 167 -1.27 -4.09 31.74
C LEU A 167 -2.57 -3.56 32.36
N TYR A 168 -3.56 -3.21 31.53
CA TYR A 168 -4.87 -2.80 32.00
C TYR A 168 -5.55 -3.96 32.76
N LYS A 169 -5.55 -5.17 32.18
CA LYS A 169 -6.14 -6.35 32.81
C LYS A 169 -5.51 -6.64 34.17
N THR A 170 -4.18 -6.70 34.24
CA THR A 170 -3.45 -6.97 35.49
C THR A 170 -3.68 -5.88 36.56
N THR A 171 -3.64 -4.61 36.15
CA THR A 171 -3.90 -3.47 37.03
C THR A 171 -5.35 -3.47 37.55
N SER A 172 -6.33 -3.80 36.71
CA SER A 172 -7.76 -3.83 37.07
C SER A 172 -8.10 -4.93 38.10
N MET A 173 -7.27 -5.97 38.19
CA MET A 173 -7.40 -7.07 39.15
C MET A 173 -6.64 -6.80 40.47
N SER A 174 -5.86 -5.74 40.53
CA SER A 174 -5.05 -5.39 41.71
C SER A 174 -5.95 -4.77 42.78
N LYS A 175 -6.44 -5.62 43.69
CA LYS A 175 -7.21 -5.25 44.88
C LYS A 175 -6.38 -4.50 45.90
#